data_AF-A0A3N7EBH9-F1
#
_entry.id   AF-A0A3N7EBH9-F1
#
_cell.length_a   1.000
_cell.length_b   1.000
_cell.length_c   1.000
_cell.angle_alpha   90.00
_cell.angle_beta   90.00
_cell.angle_gamma   90.00
#
_symmetry.space_group_name_H-M   'P 1'
#
loop_
_entity.id
_entity.type
_entity.pdbx_description
1 polymer ?
#
loop_
_entity_poly.entity_id
_entity_poly.type
_entity_poly.pdbx_seq_one_letter_code
_entity_poly.pdbx_strand_id
1 'polypeptide(L)'
;MNINASPQILSLLLLLNLASASAWAQTGGLPPASRTAYKCENGGKISYSDAPCVGAKRVDLEPTRGLNKSSGTERLGRDVVQERQNEMLAEAVKPITGMNPAQFEVEKRRVYLPAAVKAECKGLDRRMAEAEGLERGSSGQNRVNVQIALFKMRARFQELRC
;
A
#
# COMPACT_ATOMS: atom_id res chain seq x y z
N MET A 1 -36.00 19.32 61.45
CA MET A 1 -34.56 19.24 61.79
C MET A 1 -33.78 19.59 60.54
N ASN A 2 -33.23 20.80 60.50
CA ASN A 2 -32.44 21.33 59.38
C ASN A 2 -30.98 20.90 59.56
N ILE A 3 -30.37 20.28 58.55
CA ILE A 3 -28.94 19.98 58.52
C ILE A 3 -28.30 20.96 57.54
N ASN A 4 -27.55 21.92 58.08
CA ASN A 4 -26.70 22.86 57.36
C ASN A 4 -25.40 22.13 56.98
N ALA A 5 -25.07 22.05 55.69
CA ALA A 5 -23.82 21.49 55.20
C ALA A 5 -22.87 22.61 54.77
N SER A 6 -21.73 22.71 55.46
CA SER A 6 -20.68 23.72 55.26
C SER A 6 -19.97 23.63 53.90
N PRO A 7 -19.58 24.77 53.30
CA PRO A 7 -19.06 24.83 51.93
C PRO A 7 -17.57 24.47 51.76
N GLN A 8 -16.87 23.99 52.80
CA GLN A 8 -15.41 23.83 52.76
C GLN A 8 -14.89 22.49 52.20
N ILE A 9 -15.77 21.56 51.79
CA ILE A 9 -15.36 20.24 51.28
C ILE A 9 -15.24 20.23 49.74
N LEU A 10 -15.67 21.28 49.05
CA LEU A 10 -15.70 21.32 47.58
C LEU A 10 -14.38 21.74 46.91
N SER A 11 -13.36 22.20 47.65
CA SER A 11 -12.11 22.71 47.06
C SER A 11 -10.96 21.69 46.92
N LEU A 12 -11.12 20.44 47.36
CA LEU A 12 -10.02 19.45 47.27
C LEU A 12 -10.10 18.52 46.04
N LEU A 13 -11.13 18.63 45.20
CA LEU A 13 -11.33 17.76 44.02
C LEU A 13 -10.83 18.37 42.69
N LEU A 14 -10.13 19.51 42.72
CA LEU A 14 -9.75 20.25 41.51
C LEU A 14 -8.29 20.05 41.04
N LEU A 15 -7.52 19.10 41.61
CA LEU A 15 -6.09 18.95 41.31
C LEU A 15 -5.64 17.52 40.92
N LEU A 16 -6.51 16.74 40.26
CA LEU A 16 -6.16 15.40 39.77
C LEU A 16 -6.56 15.14 38.30
N ASN A 17 -6.26 16.08 37.40
CA ASN A 17 -6.30 15.84 35.96
C ASN A 17 -4.89 15.94 35.35
N LEU A 18 -3.99 15.07 35.81
CA LEU A 18 -2.87 14.59 35.00
C LEU A 18 -3.39 13.40 34.19
N ALA A 19 -3.75 13.63 32.93
CA ALA A 19 -3.94 12.55 31.97
C ALA A 19 -3.54 13.01 30.56
N SER A 20 -2.31 12.64 30.21
CA SER A 20 -2.00 12.04 28.92
C SER A 20 -2.19 12.93 27.68
N ALA A 21 -1.25 13.85 27.45
CA ALA A 21 -0.96 14.31 26.10
C ALA A 21 -0.49 13.10 25.28
N SER A 22 -1.40 12.56 24.47
CA SER A 22 -1.16 11.48 23.52
C SER A 22 0.02 11.85 22.61
N ALA A 23 1.09 11.05 22.67
CA ALA A 23 2.14 11.06 21.66
C ALA A 23 1.57 10.44 20.38
N TRP A 24 1.20 11.28 19.41
CA TRP A 24 0.94 10.82 18.05
C TRP A 24 2.32 10.61 17.41
N ALA A 25 2.91 9.44 17.67
CA ALA A 25 4.01 8.96 16.86
C ALA A 25 3.45 8.76 15.44
N GLN A 26 3.76 9.70 14.54
CA GLN A 26 3.54 9.51 13.11
C GLN A 26 4.52 8.43 12.66
N THR A 27 4.12 7.18 12.81
CA THR A 27 4.69 6.08 12.06
C THR A 27 4.31 6.32 10.60
N GLY A 28 5.17 7.06 9.90
CA GLY A 28 5.25 7.02 8.44
C GLY A 28 5.66 5.60 8.06
N GLY A 29 4.70 4.68 8.14
CA GLY A 29 4.85 3.29 7.78
C GLY A 29 5.18 3.26 6.31
N LEU A 30 6.46 3.06 6.00
CA LEU A 30 6.84 2.65 4.67
C LEU A 30 5.97 1.43 4.33
N PRO A 31 5.26 1.45 3.19
CA PRO A 31 4.46 0.31 2.80
C PRO A 31 5.37 -0.92 2.75
N PRO A 32 4.89 -2.09 3.18
CA PRO A 32 5.70 -3.31 3.18
C PRO A 32 6.28 -3.54 1.77
N ALA A 33 7.53 -3.99 1.70
CA ALA A 33 8.41 -3.96 0.52
C ALA A 33 7.92 -4.72 -0.73
N SER A 34 6.73 -5.31 -0.70
CA SER A 34 6.10 -6.03 -1.81
C SER A 34 4.84 -5.34 -2.36
N ARG A 35 4.66 -4.04 -2.09
CA ARG A 35 3.48 -3.27 -2.50
C ARG A 35 3.83 -2.11 -3.43
N THR A 36 2.96 -1.91 -4.42
CA THR A 36 2.91 -0.68 -5.21
C THR A 36 2.69 0.51 -4.28
N ALA A 37 3.61 1.48 -4.31
CA ALA A 37 3.49 2.74 -3.61
C ALA A 37 3.11 3.85 -4.60
N TYR A 38 2.40 4.86 -4.10
CA TYR A 38 2.04 6.04 -4.87
C TYR A 38 2.80 7.24 -4.31
N LYS A 39 3.51 7.93 -5.20
CA LYS A 39 4.12 9.23 -4.90
C LYS A 39 3.09 10.32 -5.12
N CYS A 40 2.61 10.91 -4.03
CA CYS A 40 1.66 12.00 -4.00
C CYS A 40 2.39 13.32 -3.77
N GLU A 41 2.05 14.35 -4.52
CA GLU A 41 2.55 15.71 -4.30
C GLU A 41 1.38 16.61 -3.90
N ASN A 42 1.38 17.08 -2.65
CA ASN A 42 0.34 17.97 -2.14
C ASN A 42 0.97 19.20 -1.51
N GLY A 43 0.67 20.39 -2.05
CA GLY A 43 1.18 21.67 -1.54
C GLY A 43 2.72 21.76 -1.49
N GLY A 44 3.42 21.15 -2.45
CA GLY A 44 4.89 21.12 -2.50
C GLY A 44 5.56 20.10 -1.56
N LYS A 45 4.78 19.29 -0.83
CA LYS A 45 5.29 18.17 -0.03
C LYS A 45 5.04 16.85 -0.76
N ILE A 46 6.09 16.06 -0.90
CA ILE A 46 6.04 14.71 -1.46
C ILE A 46 5.75 13.73 -0.33
N SER A 47 4.66 12.97 -0.44
CA SER A 47 4.35 11.84 0.44
C SER A 47 4.30 10.54 -0.37
N TYR A 48 4.75 9.45 0.24
CA TYR A 48 4.58 8.10 -0.29
C TYR A 48 3.48 7.41 0.49
N SER A 49 2.48 6.89 -0.20
CA SER A 49 1.35 6.18 0.40
C SER A 49 1.04 4.92 -0.39
N ASP A 50 0.50 3.92 0.28
CA ASP A 50 -0.12 2.75 -0.34
C ASP A 50 -1.51 3.04 -0.93
N ALA A 51 -2.14 4.16 -0.57
CA ALA A 51 -3.41 4.60 -1.15
C ALA A 51 -3.19 5.47 -2.42
N PRO A 52 -4.01 5.31 -3.47
CA PRO A 52 -3.90 6.11 -4.68
C PRO A 52 -4.35 7.54 -4.40
N CYS A 53 -3.67 8.51 -5.00
CA CYS A 53 -4.06 9.91 -5.00
C CYS A 53 -4.13 10.45 -6.44
N VAL A 54 -4.79 11.59 -6.62
CA VAL A 54 -4.92 12.22 -7.94
C VAL A 54 -3.54 12.72 -8.39
N GLY A 55 -3.17 12.39 -9.63
CA GLY A 55 -1.87 12.76 -10.20
C GLY A 55 -0.66 12.00 -9.64
N ALA A 56 -0.89 10.94 -8.86
CA ALA A 56 0.20 10.14 -8.30
C ALA A 56 0.99 9.40 -9.38
N LYS A 57 2.31 9.38 -9.20
CA LYS A 57 3.17 8.44 -9.94
C LYS A 57 3.21 7.12 -9.20
N ARG A 58 2.94 6.04 -9.93
CA ARG A 58 3.08 4.66 -9.44
C ARG A 58 4.57 4.35 -9.28
N VAL A 59 4.95 3.88 -8.11
CA VAL A 59 6.30 3.43 -7.77
C VAL A 59 6.19 1.95 -7.44
N ASP A 60 6.77 1.11 -8.29
CA ASP A 60 6.88 -0.31 -7.98
C ASP A 60 8.10 -0.50 -7.08
N LEU A 61 7.87 -1.08 -5.90
CA LEU A 61 8.92 -1.35 -4.94
C LEU A 61 9.36 -2.79 -5.16
N GLU A 62 10.51 -2.98 -5.79
CA GLU A 62 11.11 -4.29 -5.91
C GLU A 62 11.76 -4.65 -4.56
N PRO A 63 11.45 -5.82 -3.97
CA PRO A 63 12.05 -6.25 -2.72
C PRO A 63 13.58 -6.24 -2.82
N THR A 64 14.25 -5.76 -1.77
CA THR A 64 15.71 -5.75 -1.75
C THR A 64 16.24 -7.17 -1.60
N ARG A 65 16.97 -7.67 -2.61
CA ARG A 65 17.76 -8.90 -2.46
C ARG A 65 18.88 -8.59 -1.47
N GLY A 66 18.85 -9.24 -0.32
CA GLY A 66 19.70 -8.95 0.84
C GLY A 66 21.19 -8.81 0.51
N LEU A 67 21.90 -8.01 1.31
CA LEU A 67 23.32 -7.76 1.14
C LEU A 67 24.13 -9.03 1.47
N ASN A 68 24.81 -9.61 0.47
CA ASN A 68 25.71 -10.73 0.68
C ASN A 68 26.91 -10.30 1.54
N LYS A 69 27.06 -10.87 2.75
CA LYS A 69 28.27 -10.69 3.55
C LYS A 69 29.34 -11.69 3.12
N SER A 70 30.60 -11.24 3.06
CA SER A 70 31.78 -11.97 2.58
C SER A 70 32.25 -13.15 3.46
N SER A 71 31.40 -13.70 4.35
CA SER A 71 31.82 -14.67 5.37
C SER A 71 31.71 -16.15 4.97
N GLY A 72 31.71 -16.48 3.67
CA GLY A 72 31.66 -17.89 3.19
C GLY A 72 30.39 -18.67 3.53
N THR A 73 29.44 -18.06 4.25
CA THR A 73 28.14 -18.61 4.63
C THR A 73 27.05 -17.61 4.24
N GLU A 74 26.29 -17.94 3.19
CA GLU A 74 25.20 -17.09 2.69
C GLU A 74 24.02 -17.17 3.66
N ARG A 75 23.90 -16.20 4.58
CA ARG A 75 22.69 -16.05 5.42
C ARG A 75 21.67 -15.24 4.64
N LEU A 76 20.82 -15.94 3.89
CA LEU A 76 19.67 -15.33 3.22
C LEU A 76 18.65 -14.85 4.25
N GLY A 77 18.17 -13.61 4.09
CA GLY A 77 17.02 -13.12 4.85
C GLY A 77 15.76 -13.90 4.49
N ARG A 78 14.81 -13.99 5.42
CA ARG A 78 13.54 -14.73 5.22
C ARG A 78 12.79 -14.27 3.96
N ASP A 79 12.83 -12.97 3.66
CA ASP A 79 12.14 -12.39 2.51
C ASP A 79 12.75 -12.88 1.19
N VAL A 80 14.09 -12.95 1.11
CA VAL A 80 14.83 -13.49 -0.04
C VAL A 80 14.60 -15.00 -0.20
N VAL A 81 14.54 -15.73 0.92
CA VAL A 81 14.20 -17.17 0.89
C VAL A 81 12.80 -17.38 0.31
N GLN A 82 11.83 -16.58 0.75
CA GLN A 82 10.46 -16.66 0.25
C GLN A 82 10.36 -16.31 -1.24
N GLU A 83 11.08 -15.27 -1.69
CA GLU A 83 11.17 -14.89 -3.11
C GLU A 83 11.74 -16.04 -3.96
N ARG A 84 12.87 -16.63 -3.55
CA ARG A 84 13.49 -17.77 -4.24
C ARG A 84 12.55 -18.97 -4.32
N GLN A 85 11.81 -19.26 -3.25
CA GLN A 85 10.82 -20.34 -3.25
C GLN A 85 9.68 -20.07 -4.25
N ASN A 86 9.21 -18.83 -4.33
CA ASN A 86 8.18 -18.44 -5.29
C ASN A 86 8.67 -18.57 -6.74
N GLU A 87 9.90 -18.15 -7.02
CA GLU A 87 10.52 -18.28 -8.34
C GLU A 87 10.66 -19.75 -8.76
N MET A 88 11.14 -20.62 -7.86
CA MET A 88 11.25 -22.05 -8.13
C MET A 88 9.88 -22.68 -8.40
N LEU A 89 8.86 -22.32 -7.63
CA LEU A 89 7.50 -22.80 -7.83
C LEU A 89 6.95 -22.33 -9.19
N ALA A 90 7.16 -21.06 -9.54
CA ALA A 90 6.71 -20.51 -10.81
C ALA A 90 7.33 -21.25 -12.00
N GLU A 91 8.64 -21.51 -11.98
CA GLU A 91 9.30 -22.25 -13.07
C GLU A 91 8.82 -23.71 -13.15
N ALA A 92 8.54 -24.34 -12.01
CA ALA A 92 8.02 -25.71 -11.98
C ALA A 92 6.62 -25.84 -12.57
N VAL A 93 5.73 -24.85 -12.35
CA VAL A 93 4.34 -24.88 -12.86
C VAL A 93 4.16 -24.24 -14.23
N LYS A 94 5.16 -23.51 -14.72
CA LYS A 94 5.18 -22.86 -16.04
C LYS A 94 4.82 -23.76 -17.23
N PRO A 95 5.31 -25.02 -17.37
CA PRO A 95 4.92 -25.85 -18.52
C PRO A 95 3.43 -26.21 -18.51
N ILE A 96 2.80 -26.22 -17.34
CA ILE A 96 1.37 -26.55 -17.18
C ILE A 96 0.51 -25.29 -17.32
N THR A 97 0.97 -24.17 -16.77
CA THR A 97 0.18 -22.92 -16.67
C THR A 97 0.48 -21.92 -17.78
N GLY A 98 1.64 -22.01 -18.43
CA GLY A 98 2.18 -21.02 -19.36
C GLY A 98 2.57 -19.69 -18.70
N MET A 99 2.48 -19.56 -17.36
CA MET A 99 2.72 -18.31 -16.66
C MET A 99 4.22 -18.10 -16.40
N ASN A 100 4.69 -16.86 -16.58
CA ASN A 100 5.99 -16.45 -16.08
C ASN A 100 5.94 -16.11 -14.57
N PRO A 101 7.09 -15.94 -13.88
CA PRO A 101 7.10 -15.65 -12.44
C PRO A 101 6.28 -14.42 -12.04
N ALA A 102 6.35 -13.32 -12.79
CA ALA A 102 5.58 -12.11 -12.48
C ALA A 102 4.06 -12.33 -12.61
N GLN A 103 3.62 -13.07 -13.63
CA GLN A 103 2.22 -13.46 -13.82
C GLN A 103 1.75 -14.42 -12.74
N PHE A 104 2.60 -15.38 -12.37
CA PHE A 104 2.33 -16.34 -11.30
C PHE A 104 2.15 -15.64 -9.95
N GLU A 105 2.99 -14.66 -9.63
CA GLU A 105 2.85 -13.87 -8.40
C GLU A 105 1.52 -13.11 -8.35
N VAL A 106 1.10 -12.52 -9.47
CA VAL A 106 -0.19 -11.84 -9.58
C VAL A 106 -1.34 -12.83 -9.38
N GLU A 107 -1.30 -14.00 -10.04
CA GLU A 107 -2.35 -15.02 -9.91
C GLU A 107 -2.38 -15.61 -8.49
N LYS A 108 -1.22 -15.84 -7.86
CA LYS A 108 -1.12 -16.30 -6.47
C LYS A 108 -1.83 -15.35 -5.52
N ARG A 109 -1.65 -14.04 -5.66
CA ARG A 109 -2.36 -13.03 -4.85
C ARG A 109 -3.87 -13.06 -5.07
N ARG A 110 -4.29 -13.38 -6.29
CA ARG A 110 -5.69 -13.38 -6.71
C ARG A 110 -6.37 -14.73 -6.59
N VAL A 111 -5.68 -15.78 -6.12
CA VAL A 111 -6.17 -17.17 -6.17
C VAL A 111 -7.56 -17.34 -5.53
N TYR A 112 -7.80 -16.63 -4.43
CA TYR A 112 -9.04 -16.66 -3.65
C TYR A 112 -10.15 -15.74 -4.17
N LEU A 113 -9.88 -14.91 -5.19
CA LEU A 113 -10.88 -13.99 -5.73
C LEU A 113 -11.88 -14.74 -6.63
N PRO A 114 -13.17 -14.36 -6.62
CA PRO A 114 -14.16 -14.88 -7.56
C PRO A 114 -13.74 -14.65 -9.02
N ALA A 115 -14.11 -15.56 -9.92
CA ALA A 115 -13.73 -15.47 -11.33
C ALA A 115 -14.14 -14.15 -12.00
N ALA A 116 -15.33 -13.63 -11.66
CA ALA A 116 -15.80 -12.32 -12.13
C ALA A 116 -14.88 -11.18 -11.67
N VAL A 117 -14.44 -11.20 -10.41
CA VAL A 117 -13.50 -10.21 -9.85
C VAL A 117 -12.13 -10.34 -10.51
N LYS A 118 -11.63 -11.56 -10.74
CA LYS A 118 -10.37 -11.77 -11.48
C LYS A 118 -10.42 -11.18 -12.88
N ALA A 119 -11.54 -11.34 -13.58
CA ALA A 119 -11.74 -10.75 -14.91
C ALA A 119 -11.76 -9.22 -14.85
N GLU A 120 -12.41 -8.63 -13.84
CA GLU A 120 -12.41 -7.19 -13.61
C GLU A 120 -11.00 -6.67 -13.31
N CYS A 121 -10.23 -7.35 -12.46
CA CYS A 121 -8.84 -7.02 -12.17
C CYS A 121 -7.98 -7.00 -13.45
N LYS A 122 -8.09 -8.04 -14.30
CA LYS A 122 -7.37 -8.10 -15.59
C LYS A 122 -7.78 -6.94 -16.51
N GLY A 123 -9.06 -6.60 -16.53
CA GLY A 123 -9.57 -5.45 -17.30
C GLY A 123 -9.07 -4.10 -16.76
N LEU A 124 -8.93 -3.96 -15.44
CA LEU A 124 -8.36 -2.77 -14.80
C LEU A 124 -6.86 -2.66 -15.04
N ASP A 125 -6.09 -3.76 -14.94
CA ASP A 125 -4.65 -3.79 -15.23
C ASP A 125 -4.35 -3.16 -16.60
N ARG A 126 -5.08 -3.61 -17.64
CA ARG A 126 -4.93 -3.09 -19.00
C ARG A 126 -5.31 -1.61 -19.12
N ARG A 127 -6.50 -1.23 -18.64
CA ARG A 127 -7.00 0.15 -18.75
C ARG A 127 -6.14 1.15 -17.98
N MET A 128 -5.61 0.76 -16.82
CA MET A 128 -4.68 1.59 -16.06
C MET A 128 -3.37 1.80 -16.82
N ALA A 129 -2.78 0.75 -17.40
CA ALA A 129 -1.56 0.88 -18.20
C ALA A 129 -1.75 1.80 -19.42
N GLU A 130 -2.88 1.66 -20.11
CA GLU A 130 -3.26 2.54 -21.24
C GLU A 130 -3.40 4.00 -20.76
N ALA A 131 -4.14 4.24 -19.68
CA ALA A 131 -4.34 5.58 -19.13
C ALA A 131 -3.05 6.21 -18.57
N GLU A 132 -2.13 5.42 -18.00
CA GLU A 132 -0.80 5.88 -17.60
C GLU A 132 0.06 6.28 -18.81
N GLY A 133 -0.13 5.64 -19.96
CA GLY A 133 0.44 6.06 -21.24
C GLY A 133 -0.12 7.40 -21.71
N LEU A 134 -1.45 7.54 -21.69
CA LEU A 134 -2.14 8.78 -22.07
C LEU A 134 -1.76 9.96 -21.16
N GLU A 135 -1.65 9.71 -19.85
CA GLU A 135 -1.28 10.73 -18.88
C GLU A 135 0.08 11.36 -19.22
N ARG A 136 1.07 10.53 -19.58
CA ARG A 136 2.42 10.97 -19.97
C ARG A 136 2.44 11.83 -21.22
N GLY A 137 1.55 11.58 -22.18
CA GLY A 137 1.44 12.35 -23.43
C GLY A 137 0.50 13.56 -23.36
N SER A 138 -0.28 13.70 -22.28
CA SER A 138 -1.31 14.74 -22.14
C SER A 138 -0.81 15.97 -21.37
N SER A 139 -1.43 17.12 -21.64
CA SER A 139 -1.15 18.40 -20.98
C SER A 139 -2.43 19.16 -20.65
N GLY A 140 -2.33 20.14 -19.75
CA GLY A 140 -3.45 21.01 -19.36
C GLY A 140 -4.65 20.22 -18.81
N GLN A 141 -5.86 20.63 -19.20
CA GLN A 141 -7.11 20.03 -18.71
C GLN A 141 -7.26 18.54 -19.06
N ASN A 142 -6.75 18.12 -20.22
CA ASN A 142 -6.80 16.72 -20.63
C ASN A 142 -5.99 15.83 -19.68
N ARG A 143 -4.84 16.31 -19.19
CA ARG A 143 -4.04 15.61 -18.19
C ARG A 143 -4.80 15.44 -16.89
N VAL A 144 -5.47 16.49 -16.42
CA VAL A 144 -6.28 16.44 -15.19
C VAL A 144 -7.40 15.40 -15.31
N ASN A 145 -8.10 15.37 -16.45
CA ASN A 145 -9.19 14.40 -16.68
C ASN A 145 -8.68 12.95 -16.66
N VAL A 146 -7.53 12.69 -17.30
CA VAL A 146 -6.89 11.37 -17.29
C VAL A 146 -6.45 10.97 -15.87
N GLN A 147 -5.90 11.91 -15.10
CA GLN A 147 -5.50 11.65 -13.71
C GLN A 147 -6.69 11.28 -12.81
N ILE A 148 -7.84 11.94 -12.99
CA ILE A 148 -9.07 11.60 -12.26
C ILE A 148 -9.56 10.19 -12.65
N ALA A 149 -9.51 9.85 -13.94
CA ALA A 149 -9.86 8.51 -14.40
C ALA A 149 -8.93 7.43 -13.82
N LEU A 150 -7.61 7.70 -13.81
CA LEU A 150 -6.62 6.84 -13.18
C LEU A 150 -6.89 6.63 -11.69
N PHE A 151 -7.19 7.70 -10.97
CA PHE A 151 -7.54 7.62 -9.55
C PHE A 151 -8.75 6.70 -9.33
N LYS A 152 -9.83 6.87 -10.09
CA LYS A 152 -11.04 6.01 -9.98
C LYS A 152 -10.71 4.55 -10.24
N MET A 153 -9.93 4.25 -11.28
CA MET A 153 -9.52 2.88 -11.61
C MET A 153 -8.64 2.26 -10.51
N ARG A 154 -7.67 3.01 -9.99
CA ARG A 154 -6.79 2.55 -8.90
C ARG A 154 -7.55 2.32 -7.59
N ALA A 155 -8.52 3.19 -7.28
CA ALA A 155 -9.39 3.01 -6.12
C ALA A 155 -10.22 1.73 -6.23
N ARG A 156 -10.85 1.51 -7.40
CA ARG A 156 -11.59 0.26 -7.67
C ARG A 156 -10.71 -0.98 -7.60
N PHE A 157 -9.48 -0.89 -8.12
CA PHE A 157 -8.52 -1.98 -8.08
C PHE A 157 -8.18 -2.39 -6.63
N GLN A 158 -7.98 -1.41 -5.76
CA GLN A 158 -7.76 -1.66 -4.33
C GLN A 158 -9.00 -2.22 -3.61
N GLU A 159 -10.19 -1.70 -3.91
CA GLU A 159 -11.45 -2.18 -3.36
C GLU A 159 -11.65 -3.68 -3.64
N LEU A 160 -11.36 -4.09 -4.87
CA LEU A 160 -11.45 -5.49 -5.31
C LEU A 160 -10.32 -6.38 -4.78
N ARG A 161 -9.32 -5.79 -4.12
CA ARG A 161 -8.10 -6.47 -3.65
C ARG A 161 -7.38 -7.19 -4.78
N CYS A 162 -7.41 -6.57 -5.95
CA CYS A 162 -6.47 -6.87 -7.03
C CYS A 162 -5.05 -6.47 -6.59
#